data_AF-A0A151INN0-F1
#
_entry.id   AF-A0A151INN0-F1
#
_cell.length_a   1.000
_cell.length_b   1.000
_cell.length_c   1.000
_cell.angle_alpha   90.00
_cell.angle_beta   90.00
_cell.angle_gamma   90.00
#
_symmetry.space_group_name_H-M   'P 1'
#
loop_
_entity.id
_entity.type
_entity.pdbx_description
1 polymer ?
#
loop_
_entity_poly.entity_id
_entity_poly.type
_entity_poly.pdbx_seq_one_letter_code
_entity_poly.pdbx_strand_id
1 'polypeptide(L)'
;MSILVIVLLAAVAALSSALTINSTNKMDMKWVSPCNVSRTNGSNPDTAYCQLEDHADLLNKTVIQARIALNHAELFRDDFYVKESDKISEAEDSNKSESEAINTSLVAAYEYMQKYAVGLEQVVWDQKDYHPRNQSYHQKFVEVECKLQAVLCMIQVAIEERCVTRRPDVTRDIMPPDFRNTTDMTSRGLRDWLIFRDYMNGLEYVIQVFSHLCLRL
;
A
#
# COMPACT_ATOMS: atom_id res chain seq x y z
N MET A 1 20.43 -62.45 15.00
CA MET A 1 20.64 -61.02 14.70
C MET A 1 19.39 -60.38 14.07
N SER A 2 18.18 -60.72 14.54
CA SER A 2 16.97 -60.47 13.73
C SER A 2 15.70 -60.05 14.50
N ILE A 3 15.83 -59.56 15.74
CA ILE A 3 14.67 -59.00 16.47
C ILE A 3 14.91 -57.53 16.82
N LEU A 4 16.14 -57.14 17.17
CA LEU A 4 16.49 -55.73 17.45
C LEU A 4 16.33 -54.78 16.24
N VAL A 5 16.56 -55.26 15.01
CA VAL A 5 16.49 -54.42 13.80
C VAL A 5 15.03 -54.10 13.42
N ILE A 6 14.10 -55.02 13.70
CA ILE A 6 12.67 -54.84 13.38
C ILE A 6 12.01 -53.85 14.36
N VAL A 7 12.41 -53.86 15.63
CA VAL A 7 11.93 -52.89 16.63
C VAL A 7 12.44 -51.49 16.33
N LEU A 8 13.66 -51.33 15.80
CA LEU A 8 14.20 -50.03 15.39
C LEU A 8 13.51 -49.46 14.15
N LEU A 9 13.13 -50.30 13.16
CA LEU A 9 12.41 -49.83 11.97
C LEU A 9 10.96 -49.43 12.27
N ALA A 10 10.29 -50.10 13.21
CA ALA A 10 8.95 -49.72 13.65
C ALA A 10 8.94 -48.37 14.42
N ALA A 11 10.01 -48.06 15.17
CA ALA A 11 10.14 -46.77 15.86
C ALA A 11 10.42 -45.60 14.90
N VAL A 12 11.05 -45.84 13.74
CA VAL A 12 11.27 -44.80 12.71
C VAL A 12 9.99 -44.59 11.88
N ALA A 13 9.21 -45.65 11.61
CA ALA A 13 7.95 -45.53 10.89
C ALA A 13 6.81 -44.89 11.73
N ALA A 14 6.88 -44.98 13.06
CA ALA A 14 5.91 -44.36 13.97
C ALA A 14 6.16 -42.86 14.25
N LEU A 15 7.26 -42.27 13.76
CA LEU A 15 7.48 -40.81 13.81
C LEU A 15 7.08 -40.08 12.52
N SER A 16 6.59 -40.78 11.50
CA SER A 16 6.28 -40.16 10.19
C SER A 16 4.79 -40.05 9.88
N SER A 17 3.92 -40.25 10.86
CA SER A 17 2.47 -40.06 10.69
C SER A 17 1.97 -39.01 11.67
N ALA A 18 1.45 -37.91 11.13
CA ALA A 18 0.82 -36.76 11.80
C ALA A 18 1.76 -35.66 12.32
N LEU A 19 2.43 -35.00 11.38
CA LEU A 19 2.22 -33.56 11.23
C LEU A 19 1.86 -33.30 9.76
N THR A 20 0.59 -33.50 9.43
CA THR A 20 -0.02 -32.72 8.35
C THR A 20 0.11 -31.28 8.82
N ILE A 21 1.19 -30.60 8.44
CA ILE A 21 1.27 -29.15 8.58
C ILE A 21 0.24 -28.64 7.58
N ASN A 22 -1.01 -28.55 8.04
CA ASN A 22 -1.98 -27.65 7.45
C ASN A 22 -1.40 -26.24 7.70
N SER A 23 -0.48 -25.83 6.82
CA SER A 23 0.04 -24.47 6.81
C SER A 23 -1.04 -23.57 6.24
N THR A 24 -2.14 -23.44 6.98
CA THR A 24 -3.04 -22.30 6.87
C THR A 24 -2.52 -21.10 7.67
N ASN A 25 -1.26 -21.15 8.16
CA ASN A 25 -0.53 -19.96 8.57
C ASN A 25 0.02 -19.22 7.34
N LYS A 26 -0.85 -18.91 6.37
CA LYS A 26 -0.61 -17.82 5.44
C LYS A 26 -0.85 -16.56 6.27
N MET A 27 0.20 -16.06 6.91
CA MET A 27 0.17 -14.99 7.91
C MET A 27 -0.90 -13.95 7.58
N ASP A 28 -1.81 -13.73 8.52
CA ASP A 28 -2.86 -12.72 8.42
C ASP A 28 -2.21 -11.38 8.08
N MET A 29 -2.51 -10.99 6.85
CA MET A 29 -1.70 -10.10 6.09
C MET A 29 -2.30 -8.70 6.33
N LYS A 30 -1.49 -7.78 6.84
CA LYS A 30 -1.87 -6.74 7.81
C LYS A 30 -2.56 -5.47 7.28
N TRP A 31 -2.62 -5.20 5.97
CA TRP A 31 -3.15 -3.91 5.52
C TRP A 31 -4.58 -3.63 6.03
N VAL A 32 -4.65 -2.72 7.00
CA VAL A 32 -5.80 -2.15 7.68
C VAL A 32 -5.42 -0.68 7.85
N SER A 33 -6.31 0.26 7.50
CA SER A 33 -5.99 1.69 7.57
C SER A 33 -5.41 2.04 8.95
N PRO A 34 -4.14 2.46 9.03
CA PRO A 34 -3.44 2.63 10.31
C PRO A 34 -3.64 4.02 10.90
N CYS A 35 -4.38 4.89 10.20
CA CYS A 35 -4.67 6.23 10.64
C CYS A 35 -5.62 6.11 11.82
N ASN A 36 -5.12 6.35 13.02
CA ASN A 36 -5.88 6.29 14.27
C ASN A 36 -6.83 7.48 14.40
N VAL A 37 -7.63 7.74 13.36
CA VAL A 37 -8.72 8.69 13.42
C VAL A 37 -9.92 7.92 13.93
N SER A 38 -10.32 8.21 15.17
CA SER A 38 -11.48 7.60 15.79
C SER A 38 -12.69 7.82 14.89
N ARG A 39 -13.22 6.72 14.32
CA ARG A 39 -14.65 6.64 13.98
C ARG A 39 -15.40 6.83 15.30
N THR A 40 -15.65 8.07 15.69
CA THR A 40 -16.67 8.33 16.68
C THR A 40 -17.98 7.94 16.01
N ASN A 41 -18.48 6.76 16.40
CA ASN A 41 -19.84 6.36 16.11
C ASN A 41 -20.74 7.39 16.82
N GLY A 42 -21.03 8.49 16.12
CA GLY A 42 -21.86 9.58 16.60
C GLY A 42 -23.31 9.13 16.61
N SER A 43 -23.73 8.45 17.68
CA SER A 43 -25.11 8.48 18.13
C SER A 43 -25.40 9.85 18.76
N ASN A 44 -25.41 10.91 17.93
CA ASN A 44 -26.07 12.19 18.22
C ASN A 44 -26.12 13.03 16.92
N PRO A 45 -27.30 13.39 16.38
CA PRO A 45 -27.41 14.02 15.06
C PRO A 45 -27.02 15.52 15.03
N ASP A 46 -26.72 16.13 16.18
CA ASP A 46 -26.58 17.60 16.27
C ASP A 46 -25.18 18.11 16.64
N THR A 47 -24.11 17.31 16.55
CA THR A 47 -22.75 17.83 16.83
C THR A 47 -21.65 17.10 16.07
N ALA A 48 -21.53 17.37 14.77
CA ALA A 48 -20.31 17.15 14.01
C ALA A 48 -19.88 18.50 13.41
N TYR A 49 -19.33 19.38 14.25
CA TYR A 49 -18.64 20.56 13.77
C TYR A 49 -17.30 20.06 13.20
N CYS A 50 -17.26 19.78 11.90
CA CYS A 50 -16.01 19.54 11.18
C CYS A 50 -15.14 20.79 11.44
N GLN A 51 -14.10 20.67 12.28
CA GLN A 51 -13.18 21.77 12.51
C GLN A 51 -12.47 22.02 11.18
N LEU A 52 -12.75 23.18 10.57
CA LEU A 52 -11.99 23.68 9.44
C LEU A 52 -10.60 24.05 9.94
N GLU A 53 -9.65 23.11 9.88
CA GLU A 53 -8.29 23.51 9.55
C GLU A 53 -8.36 24.15 8.15
N ASP A 54 -7.58 25.22 7.91
CA ASP A 54 -7.62 25.91 6.62
C ASP A 54 -7.39 24.87 5.52
N HIS A 55 -8.38 24.69 4.64
CA HIS A 55 -8.37 23.63 3.65
C HIS A 55 -7.12 23.68 2.75
N ALA A 56 -6.56 24.87 2.56
CA ALA A 56 -5.29 25.06 1.86
C ALA A 56 -4.11 24.45 2.62
N ASP A 57 -4.06 24.59 3.95
CA ASP A 57 -3.00 24.04 4.80
C ASP A 57 -2.99 22.51 4.77
N LEU A 58 -4.15 21.87 4.79
CA LEU A 58 -4.25 20.42 4.75
C LEU A 58 -3.92 19.81 3.37
N LEU A 59 -4.33 20.47 2.29
CA LEU A 59 -3.89 20.09 0.94
C LEU A 59 -2.37 20.27 0.79
N ASN A 60 -1.81 21.34 1.34
CA ASN A 60 -0.37 21.57 1.34
C ASN A 60 0.39 20.50 2.16
N LYS A 61 -0.10 20.14 3.36
CA LYS A 61 0.45 19.01 4.15
C LYS A 61 0.43 17.71 3.36
N THR A 62 -0.65 17.43 2.63
CA THR A 62 -0.76 16.25 1.74
C THR A 62 0.30 16.27 0.64
N VAL A 63 0.47 17.41 -0.03
CA VAL A 63 1.52 17.60 -1.05
C VAL A 63 2.92 17.41 -0.47
N ILE A 64 3.18 17.95 0.73
CA ILE A 64 4.47 17.81 1.41
C ILE A 64 4.78 16.34 1.71
N GLN A 65 3.83 15.58 2.27
CA GLN A 65 4.03 14.15 2.53
C GLN A 65 4.24 13.37 1.24
N ALA A 66 3.49 13.67 0.18
CA ALA A 66 3.66 13.02 -1.10
C ALA A 66 5.03 13.32 -1.73
N ARG A 67 5.54 14.55 -1.61
CA ARG A 67 6.91 14.90 -2.04
C ARG A 67 7.98 14.17 -1.24
N ILE A 68 7.82 14.04 0.08
CA ILE A 68 8.75 13.28 0.92
C ILE A 68 8.79 11.82 0.47
N ALA A 69 7.62 11.22 0.23
CA ALA A 69 7.50 9.86 -0.26
C ALA A 69 8.14 9.69 -1.65
N LEU A 70 7.86 10.60 -2.59
CA LEU A 70 8.38 10.55 -3.96
C LEU A 70 9.89 10.73 -3.97
N ASN A 71 10.42 11.74 -3.29
CA ASN A 71 11.86 11.98 -3.22
C ASN A 71 12.61 10.76 -2.66
N HIS A 72 12.07 10.11 -1.62
CA HIS A 72 12.68 8.88 -1.07
C HIS A 72 12.64 7.74 -2.09
N ALA A 73 11.52 7.57 -2.79
CA ALA A 73 11.35 6.55 -3.82
C ALA A 73 12.31 6.78 -5.01
N GLU A 74 12.44 8.02 -5.48
CA GLU A 74 13.33 8.38 -6.60
C GLU A 74 14.81 8.19 -6.27
N LEU A 75 15.24 8.54 -5.04
CA LEU A 75 16.61 8.27 -4.59
C LEU A 75 16.93 6.78 -4.58
N PHE A 76 15.93 5.94 -4.35
CA PHE A 76 16.09 4.49 -4.34
C PHE A 76 15.92 3.86 -5.73
N ARG A 77 15.14 4.49 -6.62
CA ARG A 77 14.80 4.01 -7.96
C ARG A 77 16.03 3.60 -8.77
N ASP A 78 17.07 4.43 -8.75
CA ASP A 78 18.28 4.21 -9.55
C ASP A 78 19.06 2.95 -9.12
N ASP A 79 18.86 2.49 -7.87
CA ASP A 79 19.42 1.23 -7.35
C ASP A 79 18.55 -0.01 -7.68
N PHE A 80 17.27 0.18 -8.00
CA PHE A 80 16.26 -0.89 -8.14
C PHE A 80 15.84 -1.19 -9.59
N TYR A 81 16.36 -0.44 -10.56
CA TYR A 81 15.81 -0.36 -11.92
C TYR A 81 15.83 -1.66 -12.75
N VAL A 82 14.67 -1.99 -13.34
CA VAL A 82 14.52 -2.70 -14.63
C VAL A 82 13.98 -1.68 -15.65
N LYS A 83 14.63 -1.56 -16.81
CA LYS A 83 14.44 -0.43 -17.73
C LYS A 83 13.19 -0.62 -18.60
N GLU A 84 12.13 0.17 -18.39
CA GLU A 84 11.14 0.55 -19.42
C GLU A 84 10.33 1.76 -18.92
N SER A 85 9.94 2.65 -19.84
CA SER A 85 9.19 3.88 -19.57
C SER A 85 7.85 3.84 -20.29
N ASP A 86 6.76 4.22 -19.61
CA ASP A 86 5.65 4.87 -20.29
C ASP A 86 4.89 5.78 -19.32
N LYS A 87 4.55 6.97 -19.84
CA LYS A 87 3.72 7.98 -19.18
C LYS A 87 2.28 7.75 -19.58
N ILE A 88 1.36 7.80 -18.62
CA ILE A 88 -0.06 7.97 -18.92
C ILE A 88 -0.41 9.42 -18.61
N SER A 89 -0.69 10.17 -19.67
CA SER A 89 -1.46 11.41 -19.64
C SER A 89 -2.91 11.08 -19.97
N GLU A 90 -3.87 11.71 -19.30
CA GLU A 90 -5.12 12.12 -19.95
C GLU A 90 -5.84 13.24 -19.17
N ALA A 91 -6.56 14.06 -19.92
CA ALA A 91 -7.03 15.40 -19.57
C ALA A 91 -8.56 15.49 -19.37
N GLU A 92 -8.92 16.50 -18.56
CA GLU A 92 -10.14 17.32 -18.36
C GLU A 92 -11.56 16.89 -18.82
N ASP A 93 -12.54 17.24 -17.97
CA ASP A 93 -13.79 17.91 -18.40
C ASP A 93 -14.26 18.95 -17.35
N SER A 94 -14.81 20.05 -17.86
CA SER A 94 -15.10 21.34 -17.23
C SER A 94 -16.60 21.53 -16.95
N ASN A 95 -16.99 21.41 -15.67
CA ASN A 95 -18.03 22.18 -14.95
C ASN A 95 -18.34 21.50 -13.60
N LYS A 96 -17.28 21.21 -12.85
CA LYS A 96 -17.38 20.66 -11.50
C LYS A 96 -17.00 21.79 -10.54
N SER A 97 -17.87 22.11 -9.57
CA SER A 97 -17.53 23.05 -8.51
C SER A 97 -16.16 22.66 -7.93
N GLU A 98 -15.29 23.63 -7.64
CA GLU A 98 -13.94 23.37 -7.14
C GLU A 98 -13.95 22.49 -5.88
N SER A 99 -14.93 22.70 -5.00
CA SER A 99 -15.16 21.85 -3.83
C SER A 99 -15.42 20.40 -4.21
N GLU A 100 -16.27 20.17 -5.21
CA GLU A 100 -16.64 18.84 -5.70
C GLU A 100 -15.46 18.17 -6.43
N ALA A 101 -14.64 18.94 -7.16
CA ALA A 101 -13.40 18.45 -7.78
C ALA A 101 -12.37 18.00 -6.74
N ILE A 102 -12.21 18.75 -5.65
CA ILE A 102 -11.32 18.38 -4.54
C ILE A 102 -11.83 17.11 -3.85
N ASN A 103 -13.12 17.04 -3.54
CA ASN A 103 -13.70 15.89 -2.85
C ASN A 103 -13.56 14.60 -3.68
N THR A 104 -13.82 14.67 -4.98
CA THR A 104 -13.62 13.54 -5.90
C THR A 104 -12.15 13.13 -5.98
N SER A 105 -11.25 14.12 -6.05
CA SER A 105 -9.80 13.86 -6.13
C SER A 105 -9.26 13.23 -4.86
N LEU A 106 -9.72 13.67 -3.68
CA LEU A 106 -9.36 13.09 -2.38
C LEU A 106 -9.76 11.63 -2.29
N VAL A 107 -11.02 11.31 -2.59
CA VAL A 107 -11.52 9.92 -2.53
C VAL A 107 -10.82 9.02 -3.54
N ALA A 108 -10.58 9.50 -4.77
CA ALA A 108 -9.87 8.74 -5.79
C ALA A 108 -8.40 8.52 -5.41
N ALA A 109 -7.70 9.57 -4.97
CA ALA A 109 -6.31 9.48 -4.54
C ALA A 109 -6.15 8.50 -3.37
N TYR A 110 -7.06 8.56 -2.39
CA TYR A 110 -7.05 7.64 -1.26
C TYR A 110 -7.14 6.19 -1.73
N GLU A 111 -8.14 5.86 -2.57
CA GLU A 111 -8.30 4.50 -3.11
C GLU A 111 -7.07 4.02 -3.90
N TYR A 112 -6.51 4.85 -4.77
CA TYR A 112 -5.30 4.48 -5.54
C TYR A 112 -4.10 4.25 -4.62
N MET A 113 -3.89 5.11 -3.63
CA MET A 113 -2.82 4.93 -2.65
C MET A 113 -2.99 3.64 -1.84
N GLN A 114 -4.23 3.22 -1.52
CA GLN A 114 -4.50 1.94 -0.87
C GLN A 114 -4.13 0.74 -1.76
N LYS A 115 -4.41 0.81 -3.07
CA LYS A 115 -4.00 -0.22 -4.04
C LYS A 115 -2.47 -0.39 -4.06
N TYR A 116 -1.73 0.73 -4.07
CA TYR A 116 -0.27 0.69 -4.00
C TYR A 116 0.23 0.15 -2.66
N ALA A 117 -0.45 0.43 -1.55
CA ALA A 117 -0.07 -0.12 -0.25
C ALA A 117 -0.19 -1.65 -0.23
N VAL A 118 -1.26 -2.21 -0.79
CA VAL A 118 -1.41 -3.67 -0.94
C VAL A 118 -0.29 -4.26 -1.81
N GLY A 119 0.08 -3.57 -2.90
CA GLY A 119 1.16 -4.00 -3.79
C GLY A 119 2.53 -3.95 -3.12
N LEU A 120 2.88 -2.83 -2.50
CA LEU A 120 4.16 -2.62 -1.81
C LEU A 120 4.35 -3.58 -0.64
N GLU A 121 3.27 -3.95 0.05
CA GLU A 121 3.36 -4.97 1.08
C GLU A 121 3.87 -6.28 0.49
N GLN A 122 3.32 -6.70 -0.65
CA GLN A 122 3.81 -7.89 -1.34
C GLN A 122 5.30 -7.76 -1.71
N VAL A 123 5.74 -6.59 -2.20
CA VAL A 123 7.16 -6.34 -2.49
C VAL A 123 8.03 -6.49 -1.22
N VAL A 124 7.59 -5.94 -0.08
CA VAL A 124 8.29 -6.07 1.21
C VAL A 124 8.44 -7.54 1.61
N TRP A 125 7.39 -8.34 1.46
CA TRP A 125 7.43 -9.79 1.70
C TRP A 125 8.43 -10.48 0.78
N ASP A 126 8.38 -10.18 -0.52
CA ASP A 126 9.27 -10.79 -1.51
C ASP A 126 10.74 -10.47 -1.25
N GLN A 127 11.04 -9.22 -0.90
CA GLN A 127 12.39 -8.80 -0.50
C GLN A 127 12.88 -9.48 0.78
N LYS A 128 11.98 -9.87 1.69
CA LYS A 128 12.34 -10.55 2.93
C LYS A 128 12.64 -12.03 2.71
N ASP A 129 11.78 -12.70 1.94
CA ASP A 129 11.71 -14.16 1.91
C ASP A 129 12.53 -14.76 0.75
N TYR A 130 12.75 -14.01 -0.33
CA TYR A 130 13.38 -14.54 -1.55
C TYR A 130 14.74 -13.90 -1.88
N HIS A 131 15.10 -12.80 -1.24
CA HIS A 131 16.40 -12.15 -1.46
C HIS A 131 17.40 -12.47 -0.34
N PRO A 132 18.66 -12.80 -0.67
CA PRO A 132 19.74 -12.87 0.31
C PRO A 132 19.89 -11.55 1.08
N ARG A 133 20.22 -11.61 2.38
CA ARG A 133 20.33 -10.42 3.25
C ARG A 133 21.23 -9.29 2.70
N ASN A 134 22.24 -9.64 1.91
CA ASN A 134 23.19 -8.69 1.30
C ASN A 134 22.73 -8.11 -0.05
N GLN A 135 21.59 -8.55 -0.58
CA GLN A 135 20.97 -8.08 -1.83
C GLN A 135 19.48 -7.71 -1.63
N SER A 136 19.01 -7.76 -0.38
CA SER A 136 17.63 -7.45 -0.03
C SER A 136 17.49 -5.95 0.17
N TYR A 137 16.51 -5.37 -0.52
CA TYR A 137 16.08 -3.99 -0.29
C TYR A 137 14.94 -3.90 0.73
N HIS A 138 14.71 -4.96 1.51
CA HIS A 138 13.57 -5.07 2.42
C HIS A 138 13.38 -3.83 3.30
N GLN A 139 14.46 -3.36 3.94
CA GLN A 139 14.36 -2.18 4.81
C GLN A 139 13.98 -0.91 4.04
N LYS A 140 14.48 -0.74 2.81
CA LYS A 140 14.12 0.41 1.96
C LYS A 140 12.64 0.34 1.58
N PHE A 141 12.10 -0.84 1.27
CA PHE A 141 10.69 -0.99 0.98
C PHE A 141 9.78 -0.86 2.20
N VAL A 142 10.21 -1.30 3.39
CA VAL A 142 9.52 -1.00 4.66
C VAL A 142 9.41 0.52 4.85
N GLU A 143 10.49 1.26 4.59
CA GLU A 143 10.48 2.72 4.65
C GLU A 143 9.57 3.37 3.60
N VAL A 144 9.42 2.75 2.42
CA VAL A 144 8.47 3.19 1.38
C VAL A 144 7.03 2.99 1.85
N GLU A 145 6.71 1.84 2.43
CA GLU A 145 5.37 1.58 3.03
C GLU A 145 5.05 2.59 4.12
N CYS A 146 5.99 2.87 5.03
CA CYS A 146 5.79 3.85 6.10
C CYS A 146 5.48 5.26 5.54
N LYS A 147 6.15 5.67 4.45
CA LYS A 147 5.90 6.98 3.83
C LYS A 147 4.58 7.03 3.09
N LEU A 148 4.22 5.96 2.37
CA LEU A 148 2.90 5.85 1.75
C LEU A 148 1.78 5.88 2.80
N GLN A 149 1.97 5.21 3.94
CA GLN A 149 1.06 5.28 5.07
C GLN A 149 0.85 6.72 5.57
N ALA A 150 1.91 7.53 5.66
CA ALA A 150 1.79 8.94 6.04
C ALA A 150 0.94 9.73 5.02
N VAL A 151 1.14 9.50 3.72
CA VAL A 151 0.33 10.12 2.65
C VAL A 151 -1.14 9.71 2.77
N LEU A 152 -1.42 8.42 2.94
CA LEU A 152 -2.78 7.90 3.15
C LEU A 152 -3.47 8.58 4.34
N CYS A 153 -2.75 8.80 5.44
CA CYS A 153 -3.32 9.46 6.60
C CYS A 153 -3.63 10.93 6.37
N MET A 154 -2.77 11.67 5.65
CA MET A 154 -3.09 13.06 5.30
C MET A 154 -4.34 13.15 4.42
N ILE A 155 -4.46 12.26 3.43
CA ILE A 155 -5.64 12.23 2.56
C ILE A 155 -6.89 11.84 3.37
N GLN A 156 -6.79 10.88 4.29
CA GLN A 156 -7.92 10.48 5.15
C GLN A 156 -8.41 11.63 6.03
N VAL A 157 -7.50 12.35 6.69
CA VAL A 157 -7.85 13.53 7.48
C VAL A 157 -8.55 14.57 6.60
N ALA A 158 -8.06 14.80 5.38
CA ALA A 158 -8.68 15.73 4.44
C ALA A 158 -10.10 15.33 3.99
N ILE A 159 -10.35 14.03 3.84
CA ILE A 159 -11.69 13.50 3.56
C ILE A 159 -12.62 13.74 4.75
N GLU A 160 -12.14 13.49 5.97
CA GLU A 160 -12.91 13.61 7.21
C GLU A 160 -13.24 15.05 7.56
N GLU A 161 -12.27 15.98 7.46
CA GLU A 161 -12.49 17.41 7.72
C GLU A 161 -13.44 18.06 6.71
N ARG A 162 -13.48 17.56 5.48
CA ARG A 162 -14.44 18.01 4.45
C ARG A 162 -15.78 17.28 4.54
N CYS A 163 -15.94 16.40 5.53
CA CYS A 163 -17.12 15.59 5.75
C CYS A 163 -17.53 14.79 4.47
N VAL A 164 -16.54 14.35 3.67
CA VAL A 164 -16.75 13.60 2.42
C VAL A 164 -16.90 12.11 2.70
N THR A 165 -17.85 11.45 2.04
CA THR A 165 -18.02 10.00 2.21
C THR A 165 -16.91 9.25 1.46
N ARG A 166 -16.18 8.42 2.21
CA ARG A 166 -15.12 7.55 1.70
C ARG A 166 -15.70 6.33 0.99
N ARG A 167 -15.00 5.84 -0.05
CA ARG A 167 -15.26 4.52 -0.64
C ARG A 167 -14.92 3.41 0.38
N PRO A 168 -15.44 2.18 0.19
CA PRO A 168 -14.97 1.02 0.95
C PRO A 168 -13.46 0.89 0.84
N ASP A 169 -12.83 0.49 1.94
CA ASP A 169 -11.38 0.29 1.96
C ASP A 169 -10.97 -0.79 0.98
N VAL A 170 -9.93 -0.52 0.21
CA VAL A 170 -9.38 -1.49 -0.74
C VAL A 170 -8.82 -2.69 0.02
N THR A 171 -9.33 -3.86 -0.29
CA THR A 171 -8.95 -5.10 0.35
C THR A 171 -7.84 -5.82 -0.43
N ARG A 172 -7.24 -6.81 0.21
CA ARG A 172 -6.06 -7.52 -0.30
C ARG A 172 -6.30 -8.36 -1.56
N ASP A 173 -7.53 -8.79 -1.75
CA ASP A 173 -7.98 -9.61 -2.87
C ASP A 173 -7.84 -8.90 -4.22
N ILE A 174 -7.60 -7.58 -4.26
CA ILE A 174 -7.21 -6.89 -5.50
C ILE A 174 -5.96 -7.50 -6.15
N MET A 175 -5.11 -8.17 -5.36
CA MET A 175 -3.97 -8.92 -5.85
C MET A 175 -4.24 -10.41 -5.65
N PRO A 176 -4.64 -11.14 -6.70
CA PRO A 176 -4.97 -12.56 -6.62
C PRO A 176 -3.80 -13.42 -6.14
N PRO A 177 -4.06 -14.61 -5.58
CA PRO A 177 -3.02 -15.52 -5.09
C PRO A 177 -1.94 -15.86 -6.13
N ASP A 178 -2.29 -16.00 -7.41
CA ASP A 178 -1.34 -16.35 -8.48
C ASP A 178 -0.28 -15.26 -8.70
N PHE A 179 -0.66 -13.99 -8.49
CA PHE A 179 0.26 -12.86 -8.51
C PHE A 179 1.05 -12.71 -7.21
N ARG A 180 0.60 -13.27 -6.09
CA ARG A 180 1.32 -13.22 -4.80
C ARG A 180 2.32 -14.37 -4.66
N ASN A 181 1.93 -15.54 -5.15
CA ASN A 181 2.69 -16.79 -5.01
C ASN A 181 3.55 -17.08 -6.25
N THR A 182 3.97 -16.04 -6.98
CA THR A 182 4.82 -16.17 -8.16
C THR A 182 6.17 -16.76 -7.77
N THR A 183 6.50 -17.95 -8.29
CA THR A 183 7.76 -18.64 -7.97
C THR A 183 8.91 -18.16 -8.85
N ASP A 184 8.62 -17.82 -10.12
CA ASP A 184 9.60 -17.32 -11.08
C ASP A 184 10.19 -15.97 -10.63
N MET A 185 11.51 -15.91 -10.51
CA MET A 185 12.22 -14.72 -10.05
C MET A 185 12.06 -13.55 -11.03
N THR A 186 12.03 -13.82 -12.34
CA THR A 186 11.92 -12.77 -13.37
C THR A 186 10.56 -12.09 -13.31
N SER A 187 9.48 -12.89 -13.30
CA SER A 187 8.10 -12.42 -13.24
C SER A 187 7.83 -11.66 -11.94
N ARG A 188 8.37 -12.14 -10.82
CA ARG A 188 8.29 -11.46 -9.52
C ARG A 188 9.02 -10.12 -9.54
N GLY A 189 10.26 -10.09 -10.02
CA GLY A 189 11.05 -8.87 -10.13
C GLY A 189 10.39 -7.83 -11.02
N LEU A 190 9.83 -8.25 -12.17
CA LEU A 190 9.07 -7.37 -13.05
C LEU A 190 7.82 -6.80 -12.37
N ARG A 191 7.04 -7.65 -11.69
CA ARG A 191 5.85 -7.23 -10.95
C ARG A 191 6.21 -6.22 -9.85
N ASP A 192 7.25 -6.49 -9.07
CA ASP A 192 7.69 -5.61 -7.98
C ASP A 192 8.14 -4.25 -8.51
N TRP A 193 8.86 -4.26 -9.64
CA TRP A 193 9.24 -3.04 -10.34
C TRP A 193 8.02 -2.27 -10.87
N LEU A 194 7.04 -2.94 -11.49
CA LEU A 194 5.81 -2.29 -11.97
C LEU A 194 5.05 -1.64 -10.82
N ILE A 195 4.89 -2.34 -9.70
CA ILE A 195 4.24 -1.82 -8.48
C ILE A 195 4.98 -0.57 -7.99
N PHE A 196 6.31 -0.63 -7.90
CA PHE A 196 7.10 0.50 -7.41
C PHE A 196 7.08 1.70 -8.35
N ARG A 197 7.13 1.46 -9.67
CA ARG A 197 6.99 2.50 -10.70
C ARG A 197 5.63 3.18 -10.63
N ASP A 198 4.56 2.39 -10.58
CA ASP A 198 3.19 2.92 -10.59
C ASP A 198 2.87 3.64 -9.28
N TYR A 199 3.46 3.22 -8.16
CA TYR A 199 3.44 3.98 -6.90
C TYR A 199 4.05 5.37 -7.06
N MET A 200 5.24 5.50 -7.68
CA MET A 200 5.86 6.81 -7.92
C MET A 200 4.99 7.69 -8.82
N ASN A 201 4.46 7.13 -9.92
CA ASN A 201 3.53 7.84 -10.80
C ASN A 201 2.26 8.29 -10.04
N GLY A 202 1.75 7.45 -9.13
CA GLY A 202 0.62 7.77 -8.27
C GLY A 202 0.92 8.93 -7.32
N LEU A 203 2.13 8.99 -6.76
CA LEU A 203 2.56 10.11 -5.92
C LEU A 203 2.70 11.41 -6.71
N GLU A 204 3.24 11.35 -7.94
CA GLU A 204 3.29 12.52 -8.83
C GLU A 204 1.88 13.05 -9.12
N TYR A 205 0.93 12.18 -9.40
CA TYR A 205 -0.47 12.55 -9.59
C TYR A 205 -1.04 13.26 -8.35
N VAL A 206 -0.83 12.71 -7.15
CA VAL A 206 -1.24 13.34 -5.88
C VAL A 206 -0.63 14.73 -5.72
N ILE A 207 0.66 14.88 -6.00
CA ILE A 207 1.36 16.17 -5.94
C ILE A 207 0.76 17.16 -6.92
N GLN A 208 0.60 16.77 -8.19
CA GLN A 208 0.11 17.66 -9.25
C GLN A 208 -1.32 18.12 -8.97
N VAL A 209 -2.21 17.18 -8.67
CA VAL A 209 -3.63 17.47 -8.44
C VAL A 209 -3.82 18.36 -7.22
N PHE A 210 -3.24 18.02 -6.06
CA PHE A 210 -3.45 18.82 -4.85
C PHE A 210 -2.65 20.13 -4.84
N SER A 211 -1.51 20.21 -5.53
CA SER A 211 -0.83 21.51 -5.73
C SER A 211 -1.69 22.44 -6.58
N HIS A 212 -2.26 21.93 -7.67
CA HIS A 212 -3.12 22.71 -8.54
C HIS A 212 -4.40 23.17 -7.84
N LEU A 213 -5.02 22.29 -7.04
CA LEU A 213 -6.22 22.63 -6.26
C LEU A 213 -5.90 23.62 -5.13
N CYS A 214 -4.72 23.54 -4.50
CA CYS A 214 -4.28 24.49 -3.49
C CYS A 214 -4.09 25.91 -4.06
N LEU A 215 -3.67 26.04 -5.32
CA LEU A 215 -3.48 27.36 -5.98
C LEU A 215 -4.81 28.05 -6.35
N ARG A 216 -5.94 27.34 -6.26
CA ARG A 216 -7.26 27.84 -6.64
C ARG A 216 -8.20 28.10 -5.45
N LEU A 217 -7.76 27.79 -4.23
CA LEU A 217 -8.43 28.14 -2.98
C LEU A 217 -7.94 29.51 -2.48
#